data_AF-A0A7S0HP68-F1
#
_entry.id   AF-A0A7S0HP68-F1
#
_cell.length_a   1.000
_cell.length_b   1.000
_cell.length_c   1.000
_cell.angle_alpha   90.00
_cell.angle_beta   90.00
_cell.angle_gamma   90.00
#
_symmetry.space_group_name_H-M   'P 1'
#
loop_
_entity.id
_entity.type
_entity.pdbx_description
1 polymer ?
#
loop_
_entity_poly.entity_id
_entity_poly.type
_entity_poly.pdbx_seq_one_letter_code
_entity_poly.pdbx_strand_id
1 'polypeptide(L)'
;SKLATEADALNDLLAERGIEQNFLLLSLNGRGREFYLWAGLSEAWKPKIVIVRYNPHLAPELDAVIPLSVKVGFQGGVYYGASALALLRLGRSRGYHLVHVGSRRAVLYFVHEEHIASLRSSELFDDLSALLSHATFRPCEDGDPQAFRWLSSGGGGGGGGSG
;
A
#
# COMPACT_ATOMS: atom_id res chain seq x y z
N SER A 1 13.79 17.55 -10.45
CA SER A 1 12.40 18.04 -10.56
C SER A 1 11.81 18.15 -9.17
N LYS A 2 10.67 18.85 -8.97
CA LYS A 2 9.98 19.02 -7.66
C LYS A 2 9.53 17.70 -6.99
N LEU A 3 9.74 16.57 -7.66
CA LEU A 3 9.39 15.21 -7.23
C LEU A 3 10.50 14.55 -6.41
N ALA A 4 11.76 14.70 -6.86
CA ALA A 4 12.92 14.33 -6.04
C ALA A 4 12.82 15.04 -4.68
N THR A 5 12.47 16.33 -4.69
CA THR A 5 12.45 17.16 -3.48
C THR A 5 11.44 16.75 -2.39
N GLU A 6 10.31 16.10 -2.70
CA GLU A 6 9.37 15.67 -1.64
C GLU A 6 9.82 14.34 -0.99
N ALA A 7 10.32 13.39 -1.78
CA ALA A 7 10.87 12.16 -1.25
C ALA A 7 12.22 12.40 -0.56
N ASP A 8 13.06 13.27 -1.11
CA ASP A 8 14.30 13.74 -0.48
C ASP A 8 13.99 14.38 0.87
N ALA A 9 12.99 15.27 0.95
CA ALA A 9 12.57 15.87 2.22
C ALA A 9 12.06 14.83 3.23
N LEU A 10 11.39 13.76 2.78
CA LEU A 10 11.00 12.65 3.66
C LEU A 10 12.24 11.89 4.17
N ASN A 11 13.19 11.59 3.28
CA ASN A 11 14.44 10.92 3.65
C ASN A 11 15.25 11.74 4.66
N ASP A 12 15.36 13.05 4.43
CA ASP A 12 16.04 14.00 5.32
C ASP A 12 15.34 14.06 6.68
N LEU A 13 14.01 14.17 6.69
CA LEU A 13 13.24 14.20 7.94
C LEU A 13 13.43 12.92 8.76
N LEU A 14 13.42 11.74 8.13
CA LEU A 14 13.66 10.48 8.83
C LEU A 14 15.06 10.43 9.45
N ALA A 15 16.07 10.91 8.71
CA ALA A 15 17.45 10.99 9.18
C ALA A 15 17.61 11.99 10.33
N GLU A 16 17.08 13.21 10.19
CA GLU A 16 17.12 14.27 11.21
C GLU A 16 16.45 13.85 12.52
N ARG A 17 15.38 13.05 12.43
CA ARG A 17 14.67 12.52 13.60
C ARG A 17 15.32 11.30 14.22
N GLY A 18 16.42 10.80 13.64
CA GLY A 18 17.11 9.60 14.12
C GLY A 18 16.21 8.37 14.09
N ILE A 19 15.27 8.30 13.15
CA ILE A 19 14.43 7.11 12.98
C ILE A 19 15.34 5.94 12.60
N GLU A 20 15.06 4.76 13.16
CA GLU A 20 15.77 3.55 12.77
C GLU A 20 15.40 3.14 11.35
N GLN A 21 16.36 2.61 10.61
CA GLN A 21 16.17 2.15 9.22
C GLN A 21 15.01 1.14 9.07
N ASN A 22 14.83 0.27 10.08
CA ASN A 22 13.85 -0.84 10.06
C ASN A 22 12.66 -0.58 11.01
N PHE A 23 12.15 0.65 11.01
CA PHE A 23 11.01 1.05 11.84
C PHE A 23 9.73 0.26 11.52
N LEU A 24 8.78 0.22 12.45
CA LEU A 24 7.63 -0.69 12.35
C LEU A 24 6.70 -0.41 11.16
N LEU A 25 6.30 0.85 10.98
CA LEU A 25 5.18 1.20 10.11
C LEU A 25 5.41 2.51 9.35
N LEU A 26 5.27 2.46 8.02
CA LEU A 26 5.11 3.61 7.16
C LEU A 26 3.67 3.67 6.61
N SER A 27 2.94 4.74 6.88
CA SER A 27 1.58 4.95 6.38
C SER A 27 1.52 6.16 5.45
N LEU A 28 1.16 5.93 4.18
CA LEU A 28 1.08 6.94 3.12
C LEU A 28 -0.37 7.14 2.68
N ASN A 29 -0.89 8.35 2.87
CA ASN A 29 -2.27 8.73 2.54
C ASN A 29 -2.41 10.17 1.99
N GLY A 30 -1.31 10.74 1.49
CA GLY A 30 -1.19 12.12 1.02
C GLY A 30 -1.66 12.37 -0.41
N ARG A 31 -2.98 12.49 -0.63
CA ARG A 31 -3.61 13.15 -1.79
C ARG A 31 -2.96 12.85 -3.16
N GLY A 32 -2.65 11.58 -3.45
CA GLY A 32 -2.12 11.13 -4.74
C GLY A 32 -0.59 11.17 -4.88
N ARG A 33 0.15 11.43 -3.79
CA ARG A 33 1.63 11.42 -3.76
C ARG A 33 2.22 10.09 -3.33
N GLU A 34 1.38 9.17 -2.87
CA GLU A 34 1.77 7.96 -2.18
C GLU A 34 2.79 7.13 -2.98
N PHE A 35 2.54 6.95 -4.29
CA PHE A 35 3.46 6.25 -5.18
C PHE A 35 4.83 6.92 -5.25
N TYR A 36 4.87 8.24 -5.42
CA TYR A 36 6.13 8.99 -5.59
C TYR A 36 6.95 9.04 -4.31
N LEU A 37 6.29 9.23 -3.16
CA LEU A 37 6.95 9.21 -1.85
C LEU A 37 7.57 7.84 -1.57
N TRP A 38 6.85 6.75 -1.87
CA TRP A 38 7.38 5.41 -1.65
C TRP A 38 8.48 5.05 -2.66
N ALA A 39 8.31 5.43 -3.93
CA ALA A 39 9.30 5.17 -4.97
C ALA A 39 10.61 5.96 -4.77
N GLY A 40 10.55 7.16 -4.21
CA GLY A 40 11.71 7.98 -3.88
C GLY A 40 12.26 7.78 -2.46
N LEU A 41 11.62 6.93 -1.64
CA LEU A 41 12.15 6.58 -0.33
C LEU A 41 13.50 5.87 -0.52
N SER A 42 14.53 6.29 0.22
CA SER A 42 15.84 5.65 0.16
C SER A 42 15.73 4.15 0.52
N GLU A 43 16.49 3.30 -0.18
CA GLU A 43 16.59 1.86 0.12
C GLU A 43 17.16 1.57 1.52
N ALA A 44 17.79 2.57 2.15
CA ALA A 44 18.20 2.48 3.54
C ALA A 44 17.00 2.40 4.51
N TRP A 45 15.83 2.92 4.12
CA TRP A 45 14.61 2.87 4.94
C TRP A 45 13.77 1.66 4.54
N LYS A 46 13.72 0.65 5.41
CA LYS A 46 12.97 -0.60 5.23
C LYS A 46 11.93 -0.77 6.33
N PRO A 47 10.86 0.04 6.34
CA PRO A 47 9.77 -0.15 7.28
C PRO A 47 9.24 -1.60 7.23
N LYS A 48 8.93 -2.20 8.37
CA LYS A 48 8.44 -3.59 8.38
C LYS A 48 7.10 -3.73 7.66
N ILE A 49 6.24 -2.73 7.84
CA ILE A 49 4.91 -2.65 7.25
C ILE A 49 4.77 -1.32 6.48
N VAL A 50 4.24 -1.39 5.26
CA VAL A 50 3.83 -0.21 4.50
C VAL A 50 2.33 -0.26 4.26
N ILE A 51 1.62 0.81 4.62
CA ILE A 51 0.21 1.02 4.30
C ILE A 51 0.15 2.14 3.30
N VAL A 52 -0.40 1.88 2.11
CA VAL A 52 -0.39 2.85 1.01
C VAL A 52 -1.77 2.97 0.40
N ARG A 53 -2.25 4.20 0.26
CA ARG A 53 -3.53 4.49 -0.39
C ARG A 53 -3.41 4.34 -1.91
N TYR A 54 -4.35 3.63 -2.54
CA TYR A 54 -4.51 3.58 -3.99
C TYR A 54 -5.72 4.46 -4.40
N ASN A 55 -5.80 4.81 -5.68
CA ASN A 55 -6.96 5.50 -6.24
C ASN A 55 -8.03 4.47 -6.67
N PRO A 56 -9.19 4.41 -6.00
CA PRO A 56 -10.25 3.44 -6.34
C PRO A 56 -11.00 3.78 -7.64
N HIS A 57 -10.77 4.96 -8.22
CA HIS A 57 -11.36 5.34 -9.51
C HIS A 57 -10.54 4.86 -10.70
N LEU A 58 -9.32 4.38 -10.48
CA LEU A 58 -8.54 3.69 -11.50
C LEU A 58 -8.88 2.20 -11.44
N ALA A 59 -9.11 1.59 -12.61
CA ALA A 59 -9.28 0.14 -12.69
C ALA A 59 -8.08 -0.54 -12.02
N PRO A 60 -8.31 -1.51 -11.11
CA PRO A 60 -7.24 -1.99 -10.26
C PRO A 60 -6.18 -2.77 -11.05
N GLU A 61 -6.54 -3.37 -12.19
CA GLU A 61 -5.65 -4.06 -13.13
C GLU A 61 -4.86 -3.12 -14.04
N LEU A 62 -5.21 -1.83 -14.08
CA LEU A 62 -4.45 -0.85 -14.85
C LEU A 62 -3.13 -0.59 -14.15
N ASP A 63 -2.00 -0.70 -14.85
CA ASP A 63 -0.72 -0.20 -14.32
C ASP A 63 -0.60 1.30 -14.63
N ALA A 64 -1.16 2.13 -13.76
CA ALA A 64 -1.15 3.59 -13.93
C ALA A 64 -0.74 4.33 -12.67
N VAL A 65 0.02 5.41 -12.90
CA VAL A 65 0.37 6.45 -11.94
C VAL A 65 0.05 7.79 -12.58
N ILE A 66 -0.76 8.60 -11.90
CA ILE A 66 -1.15 9.92 -12.37
C ILE A 66 -0.04 10.93 -12.01
N PRO A 67 0.48 11.70 -12.99
CA PRO A 67 1.49 12.73 -12.74
C PRO A 67 1.03 13.78 -11.73
N LEU A 68 1.88 14.16 -10.77
CA LEU A 68 1.55 15.21 -9.78
C LEU A 68 1.32 16.60 -10.38
N SER A 69 1.76 16.83 -11.62
CA SER A 69 1.45 18.07 -12.36
C SER A 69 -0.04 18.23 -12.61
N VAL A 70 -0.81 17.12 -12.59
CA VAL A 70 -2.26 17.16 -12.66
C VAL A 70 -2.81 17.62 -11.31
N LYS A 71 -3.45 18.80 -11.30
CA LYS A 71 -4.02 19.37 -10.08
C LYS A 71 -5.13 18.46 -9.54
N VAL A 72 -5.05 18.12 -8.26
CA VAL A 72 -6.15 17.49 -7.50
C VAL A 72 -7.41 18.34 -7.69
N GLY A 73 -8.46 17.76 -8.28
CA GLY A 73 -9.69 18.46 -8.68
C GLY A 73 -9.94 18.47 -10.20
N PHE A 74 -8.93 18.17 -11.02
CA PHE A 74 -9.15 17.84 -12.43
C PHE A 74 -10.07 16.60 -12.53
N GLN A 75 -11.03 16.61 -13.45
CA GLN A 75 -12.04 15.54 -13.61
C GLN A 75 -12.88 15.28 -12.34
N GLY A 76 -13.29 16.33 -11.61
CA GLY A 76 -14.13 16.15 -10.41
C GLY A 76 -13.41 15.53 -9.21
N GLY A 77 -12.07 15.55 -9.21
CA GLY A 77 -11.27 15.06 -8.08
C GLY A 77 -10.98 13.56 -8.08
N VAL A 78 -11.29 12.86 -9.17
CA VAL A 78 -11.08 11.40 -9.28
C VAL A 78 -9.76 11.00 -9.96
N TYR A 79 -9.07 11.95 -10.61
CA TYR A 79 -7.86 11.69 -11.39
C TYR A 79 -6.60 12.09 -10.60
N TYR A 80 -6.12 11.19 -9.75
CA TYR A 80 -4.95 11.38 -8.87
C TYR A 80 -4.27 10.04 -8.56
N GLY A 81 -3.10 10.10 -7.92
CA GLY A 81 -2.49 8.93 -7.28
C GLY A 81 -2.12 7.80 -8.22
N ALA A 82 -2.15 6.57 -7.70
CA ALA A 82 -1.79 5.38 -8.44
C ALA A 82 -2.86 4.29 -8.31
N SER A 83 -2.93 3.47 -9.34
CA SER A 83 -3.69 2.22 -9.37
C SER A 83 -3.16 1.20 -8.35
N ALA A 84 -3.97 0.19 -8.05
CA ALA A 84 -3.55 -0.90 -7.16
C ALA A 84 -2.39 -1.72 -7.76
N LEU A 85 -2.43 -2.02 -9.06
CA LEU A 85 -1.36 -2.76 -9.73
C LEU A 85 -0.02 -1.99 -9.72
N ALA A 86 -0.02 -0.68 -9.96
CA ALA A 86 1.20 0.12 -9.91
C ALA A 86 1.86 0.07 -8.53
N LEU A 87 1.06 0.17 -7.46
CA LEU A 87 1.56 0.07 -6.08
C LEU A 87 2.02 -1.33 -5.71
N LEU A 88 1.35 -2.37 -6.21
CA LEU A 88 1.80 -3.76 -6.05
C LEU A 88 3.18 -3.98 -6.67
N ARG A 89 3.38 -3.49 -7.90
CA ARG A 89 4.66 -3.57 -8.62
C ARG A 89 5.77 -2.81 -7.88
N LEU A 90 5.46 -1.60 -7.42
CA LEU A 90 6.40 -0.80 -6.63
C LEU A 90 6.81 -1.52 -5.34
N GLY A 91 5.85 -2.03 -4.57
CA GLY A 91 6.14 -2.78 -3.35
C GLY A 91 7.06 -3.96 -3.60
N ARG A 92 6.79 -4.75 -4.64
CA ARG A 92 7.62 -5.90 -5.01
C ARG A 92 9.04 -5.52 -5.41
N SER A 93 9.20 -4.46 -6.20
CA SER A 93 10.55 -3.99 -6.57
C SER A 93 11.40 -3.57 -5.35
N ARG A 94 10.76 -3.36 -4.20
CA ARG A 94 11.38 -2.95 -2.94
C ARG A 94 11.38 -4.07 -1.88
N GLY A 95 11.10 -5.33 -2.26
CA GLY A 95 11.10 -6.47 -1.33
C GLY A 95 9.85 -6.59 -0.44
N TYR A 96 8.71 -6.03 -0.86
CA TYR A 96 7.46 -6.12 -0.10
C TYR A 96 6.41 -7.01 -0.77
N HIS A 97 5.68 -7.76 0.05
CA HIS A 97 4.52 -8.53 -0.37
C HIS A 97 3.23 -7.87 0.07
N LEU A 98 2.24 -7.83 -0.81
CA LEU A 98 0.87 -7.44 -0.45
C LEU A 98 0.26 -8.54 0.43
N VAL A 99 -0.21 -8.15 1.61
CA VAL A 99 -0.77 -9.08 2.62
C VAL A 99 -2.26 -8.85 2.87
N HIS A 100 -2.76 -7.64 2.61
CA HIS A 100 -4.16 -7.30 2.77
C HIS A 100 -4.58 -6.11 1.91
N VAL A 101 -5.88 -6.05 1.58
CA VAL A 101 -6.52 -4.96 0.84
C VAL A 101 -7.69 -4.41 1.63
N GLY A 102 -7.56 -3.17 2.11
CA GLY A 102 -8.63 -2.45 2.79
C GLY A 102 -9.52 -1.69 1.80
N SER A 103 -10.38 -2.40 1.07
CA SER A 103 -11.18 -1.85 -0.04
C SER A 103 -12.02 -0.62 0.35
N ARG A 104 -12.69 -0.64 1.52
CA ARG A 104 -13.49 0.51 2.02
C ARG A 104 -12.69 1.78 2.24
N ARG A 105 -11.39 1.65 2.54
CA ARG A 105 -10.50 2.80 2.81
C ARG A 105 -9.58 3.10 1.63
N ALA A 106 -9.67 2.32 0.55
CA ALA A 106 -8.77 2.33 -0.60
C ALA A 106 -7.29 2.25 -0.20
N VAL A 107 -6.93 1.29 0.68
CA VAL A 107 -5.56 1.09 1.14
C VAL A 107 -5.07 -0.33 0.89
N LEU A 108 -3.77 -0.44 0.65
CA LEU A 108 -3.04 -1.70 0.49
C LEU A 108 -2.05 -1.84 1.64
N TYR A 109 -1.93 -3.06 2.16
CA TYR A 109 -1.03 -3.39 3.26
C TYR A 109 0.06 -4.30 2.76
N PHE A 110 1.30 -3.87 2.97
CA PHE A 110 2.50 -4.54 2.52
C PHE A 110 3.39 -4.88 3.70
N VAL A 111 4.06 -6.04 3.64
CA VAL A 111 5.09 -6.43 4.61
C VAL A 111 6.37 -6.78 3.88
N HIS A 112 7.49 -6.31 4.43
CA HIS A 112 8.82 -6.61 3.91
C HIS A 112 9.12 -8.11 4.01
N GLU A 113 9.74 -8.69 3.00
CA GLU A 113 10.00 -10.12 2.87
C GLU A 113 10.75 -10.72 4.07
N GLU A 114 11.68 -9.96 4.66
CA GLU A 114 12.43 -10.36 5.88
C GLU A 114 11.51 -10.60 7.09
N HIS A 115 10.31 -10.03 7.10
CA HIS A 115 9.35 -10.12 8.21
C HIS A 115 8.10 -10.95 7.88
N ILE A 116 8.00 -11.48 6.66
CA ILE A 116 6.82 -12.24 6.25
C ILE A 116 6.69 -13.58 6.98
N ALA A 117 7.82 -14.20 7.34
CA ALA A 117 7.84 -15.43 8.12
C ALA A 117 7.37 -15.18 9.57
N SER A 118 7.78 -14.06 10.17
CA SER A 118 7.34 -13.66 11.53
C SER A 118 5.86 -13.28 11.62
N LEU A 119 5.21 -12.94 10.49
CA LEU A 119 3.75 -12.78 10.47
C LEU A 119 2.99 -14.10 10.68
N ARG A 120 3.62 -15.24 10.39
CA ARG A 120 3.03 -16.56 10.61
C ARG A 120 3.14 -17.02 12.07
N SER A 121 3.94 -16.32 12.88
CA SER A 121 3.94 -16.44 14.35
C SER A 121 2.99 -15.42 14.97
N SER A 122 2.29 -15.80 16.04
CA SER A 122 1.14 -15.06 16.59
C SER A 122 1.41 -13.61 17.01
N GLU A 123 2.62 -13.27 17.49
CA GLU A 123 2.87 -11.94 18.09
C GLU A 123 2.72 -10.77 17.11
N LEU A 124 3.27 -10.86 15.89
CA LEU A 124 3.12 -9.81 14.88
C LEU A 124 1.70 -9.81 14.29
N PHE A 125 1.05 -10.98 14.27
CA PHE A 125 -0.34 -11.12 13.84
C PHE A 125 -1.32 -10.50 14.84
N ASP A 126 -1.03 -10.55 16.14
CA ASP A 126 -1.87 -9.94 17.18
C ASP A 126 -1.82 -8.41 17.08
N ASP A 127 -0.63 -7.83 16.94
CA ASP A 127 -0.42 -6.39 16.72
C ASP A 127 -1.07 -5.91 15.42
N LEU A 128 -0.92 -6.69 14.33
CA LEU A 128 -1.59 -6.40 13.07
C LEU A 128 -3.09 -6.61 13.16
N SER A 129 -3.60 -7.63 13.84
CA SER A 129 -5.05 -7.87 13.97
C SER A 129 -5.73 -6.75 14.76
N ALA A 130 -5.03 -6.17 15.75
CA ALA A 130 -5.50 -5.01 16.49
C ALA A 130 -5.56 -3.76 15.60
N LEU A 131 -4.57 -3.58 14.71
CA LEU A 131 -4.50 -2.48 13.74
C LEU A 131 -5.42 -2.72 12.51
N LEU A 132 -5.75 -3.98 12.26
CA LEU A 132 -6.42 -4.50 11.08
C LEU A 132 -7.65 -5.34 11.44
N SER A 133 -8.47 -4.93 12.42
CA SER A 133 -9.62 -5.70 12.94
C SER A 133 -10.69 -6.14 11.91
N HIS A 134 -10.47 -5.87 10.62
CA HIS A 134 -11.26 -6.30 9.47
C HIS A 134 -10.43 -6.94 8.33
N ALA A 135 -9.16 -7.29 8.55
CA ALA A 135 -8.27 -7.79 7.52
C ALA A 135 -8.14 -9.31 7.51
N THR A 136 -8.60 -9.91 6.42
CA THR A 136 -8.20 -11.28 6.08
C THR A 136 -6.83 -11.25 5.41
N PHE A 137 -5.86 -11.89 6.05
CA PHE A 137 -4.50 -12.11 5.54
C PHE A 137 -4.48 -13.30 4.58
N ARG A 138 -4.00 -13.10 3.34
CA ARG A 138 -3.66 -14.19 2.42
C ARG A 138 -2.47 -13.77 1.53
N PRO A 139 -1.34 -14.50 1.55
CA PRO A 139 -0.22 -14.23 0.66
C PRO A 139 -0.68 -14.33 -0.80
N CYS A 140 -0.38 -13.33 -1.61
CA CYS A 140 -0.68 -13.33 -3.04
C CYS A 140 0.59 -13.62 -3.85
N GLU A 141 0.57 -14.66 -4.67
CA GLU A 141 1.65 -14.94 -5.63
C GLU A 141 1.68 -13.93 -6.78
N ASP A 142 2.72 -14.00 -7.61
CA ASP A 142 3.01 -12.99 -8.61
C ASP A 142 1.90 -12.76 -9.63
N GLY A 143 1.30 -11.55 -9.65
CA GLY A 143 0.25 -11.24 -10.62
C GLY A 143 -1.03 -12.03 -10.41
N ASP A 144 -1.22 -12.66 -9.24
CA ASP A 144 -2.40 -13.47 -8.97
C ASP A 144 -3.67 -12.59 -8.99
N PRO A 145 -4.63 -12.88 -9.89
CA PRO A 145 -5.92 -12.21 -9.97
C PRO A 145 -6.69 -12.19 -8.66
N GLN A 146 -6.37 -13.03 -7.66
CA GLN A 146 -7.06 -13.06 -6.37
C GLN A 146 -6.95 -11.77 -5.57
N ALA A 147 -5.80 -11.08 -5.57
CA ALA A 147 -5.70 -9.75 -4.92
C ALA A 147 -6.66 -8.73 -5.57
N PHE A 148 -6.85 -8.84 -6.89
CA PHE A 148 -7.80 -8.02 -7.65
C PHE A 148 -9.25 -8.45 -7.47
N ARG A 149 -9.53 -9.75 -7.27
CA ARG A 149 -10.86 -10.24 -6.89
C ARG A 149 -11.35 -9.63 -5.59
N TRP A 150 -10.47 -9.35 -4.62
CA TRP A 150 -10.85 -8.68 -3.37
C TRP A 150 -11.22 -7.20 -3.55
N LEU A 151 -10.67 -6.55 -4.58
CA LEU A 151 -11.01 -5.18 -4.96
C LEU A 151 -12.37 -5.13 -5.68
N SER A 152 -12.69 -6.14 -6.48
CA SER A 152 -13.96 -6.26 -7.22
C SER A 152 -15.11 -6.89 -6.42
N SER A 153 -14.83 -7.69 -5.39
CA SER A 153 -15.85 -8.33 -4.52
C SER A 153 -16.34 -7.45 -3.35
N GLY A 154 -16.13 -6.13 -3.41
CA GLY A 154 -16.50 -5.16 -2.38
C GLY A 154 -18.00 -4.94 -2.16
N GLY A 155 -18.85 -5.95 -2.35
CA GLY A 155 -20.27 -5.91 -2.02
C GLY A 155 -20.87 -7.32 -1.94
N GLY A 156 -21.15 -7.80 -0.72
CA GLY A 156 -21.96 -9.01 -0.52
C GLY A 156 -21.34 -10.07 0.39
N GLY A 157 -21.16 -9.76 1.67
CA GLY A 157 -21.26 -10.79 2.69
C GLY A 157 -22.75 -11.05 2.96
N GLY A 158 -23.25 -12.22 2.58
CA GLY A 158 -24.65 -12.59 2.80
C GLY A 158 -25.02 -13.96 2.23
N GLY A 159 -24.58 -15.03 2.91
CA GLY A 159 -25.29 -16.31 3.03
C GLY A 159 -25.56 -17.14 1.77
N GLY A 160 -24.68 -18.10 1.49
CA GLY A 160 -25.05 -19.36 0.86
C GLY A 160 -25.07 -20.46 1.92
N GLY A 161 -26.24 -21.03 2.20
CA GLY A 161 -26.42 -22.10 3.17
C GLY A 161 -27.80 -22.74 3.08
N SER A 162 -27.94 -23.69 2.14
CA SER A 162 -28.77 -24.90 2.19
C SER A 162 -30.17 -24.84 2.82
N GLY A 163 -31.18 -24.98 1.97
CA GLY A 163 -32.51 -25.53 2.25
C GLY A 163 -33.02 -26.24 1.01
#